data_AF-K5VYW3-F1
#
_entry.id   AF-K5VYW3-F1
#
_cell.length_a   1.000
_cell.length_b   1.000
_cell.length_c   1.000
_cell.angle_alpha   90.00
_cell.angle_beta   90.00
_cell.angle_gamma   90.00
#
_symmetry.space_group_name_H-M   'P 1'
#
loop_
_entity.id
_entity.type
_entity.pdbx_description
1 polymer ?
#
loop_
_entity_poly.entity_id
_entity_poly.type
_entity_poly.pdbx_seq_one_letter_code
_entity_poly.pdbx_strand_id
1 'polypeptide(L)'
;MVQSLNGLGIAATLLFSSGFGALASPVAPRQVGPVGTLHPIASSGKCVDVRTSVFENGTVVQIFDCNDSDAQNWRIQRGVAGPIEVEGTGFCLDAGSSPALGVGMKIWQCIDNLPAQQWLYNNDNQIILANQNTNFCLDLTDGNLANTNQLQIWECATGNENQVWLEGPPGNDDPTPPPPTSRPLHPNANGDKCMDVEGSVFANGTPVQIFDCNGSSAQQWTLTDGNTKVQVAGMNFCLDATSANPANGVGMKIWECFDGLAAQSWTYTDSHHLQLQSSPKCVDLTNGDITNGNQLQVFDCFEGNDNQIWN
;
A
#
# COMPACT_ATOMS: atom_id res chain seq x y z
N MET A 1 -31.89 -60.28 57.30
CA MET A 1 -30.72 -60.52 56.43
C MET A 1 -31.30 -60.86 55.06
N VAL A 2 -30.91 -60.09 54.01
CA VAL A 2 -31.24 -60.29 52.57
C VAL A 2 -32.72 -59.95 52.23
N GLN A 3 -33.16 -59.13 51.26
CA GLN A 3 -32.65 -58.39 50.08
C GLN A 3 -33.69 -57.25 49.79
N SER A 4 -33.29 -55.97 49.62
CA SER A 4 -33.21 -55.23 48.33
C SER A 4 -34.44 -55.41 47.40
N LEU A 5 -35.44 -54.52 47.48
CA LEU A 5 -35.69 -53.26 46.72
C LEU A 5 -36.64 -53.45 45.52
N ASN A 6 -37.87 -52.96 45.70
CA ASN A 6 -38.93 -52.85 44.71
C ASN A 6 -38.62 -51.77 43.67
N GLY A 7 -38.85 -52.09 42.40
CA GLY A 7 -38.87 -51.13 41.31
C GLY A 7 -40.15 -50.30 41.31
N LEU A 8 -40.00 -48.98 41.17
CA LEU A 8 -41.02 -48.11 40.62
C LEU A 8 -40.31 -47.16 39.64
N GLY A 9 -40.65 -47.28 38.37
CA GLY A 9 -40.23 -46.36 37.33
C GLY A 9 -40.92 -45.02 37.50
N ILE A 10 -40.14 -43.95 37.60
CA ILE A 10 -40.60 -42.57 37.47
C ILE A 10 -39.76 -41.94 36.36
N ALA A 11 -40.42 -41.61 35.26
CA ALA A 11 -39.85 -40.86 34.16
C ALA A 11 -39.59 -39.42 34.63
N ALA A 12 -38.33 -39.03 34.74
CA ALA A 12 -37.93 -37.66 34.98
C ALA A 12 -37.63 -36.98 33.63
N THR A 13 -38.48 -36.00 33.30
CA THR A 13 -38.33 -35.10 32.15
C THR A 13 -37.03 -34.29 32.29
N LEU A 14 -36.05 -34.57 31.44
CA LEU A 14 -34.84 -33.77 31.29
C LEU A 14 -35.19 -32.48 30.54
N LEU A 15 -35.21 -31.35 31.25
CA LEU A 15 -35.17 -30.01 30.66
C LEU A 15 -33.74 -29.76 30.17
N PHE A 16 -33.50 -29.90 28.87
CA PHE A 16 -32.30 -29.36 28.23
C PHE A 16 -32.43 -27.85 28.18
N SER A 17 -31.65 -27.13 29.00
CA SER A 17 -31.38 -25.72 28.74
C SER A 17 -30.48 -25.66 27.50
N SER A 18 -31.02 -25.23 26.38
CA SER A 18 -30.24 -24.84 25.21
C SER A 18 -29.47 -23.57 25.58
N GLY A 19 -28.29 -23.74 26.18
CA GLY A 19 -27.25 -22.74 26.19
C GLY A 19 -26.88 -22.49 24.73
N PHE A 20 -27.36 -21.37 24.18
CA PHE A 20 -26.80 -20.81 22.96
C PHE A 20 -25.34 -20.48 23.28
N GLY A 21 -24.45 -21.41 22.95
CA GLY A 21 -23.04 -21.09 22.82
C GLY A 21 -22.94 -19.98 21.78
N ALA A 22 -22.54 -18.79 22.22
CA ALA A 22 -22.13 -17.75 21.31
C ALA A 22 -21.01 -18.35 20.45
N LEU A 23 -21.32 -18.63 19.19
CA LEU A 23 -20.30 -18.89 18.19
C LEU A 23 -19.43 -17.64 18.20
N ALA A 24 -18.16 -17.80 18.57
CA ALA A 24 -17.18 -16.76 18.35
C ALA A 24 -17.28 -16.37 16.87
N SER A 25 -17.56 -15.10 16.60
CA SER A 25 -17.47 -14.57 15.24
C SER A 25 -16.10 -14.97 14.67
N PRO A 26 -16.03 -15.46 13.43
CA PRO A 26 -14.72 -15.69 12.81
C PRO A 26 -13.96 -14.36 12.86
N VAL A 27 -12.77 -14.40 13.47
CA VAL A 27 -11.82 -13.28 13.39
C VAL A 27 -11.67 -12.96 11.91
N ALA A 28 -11.94 -11.72 11.52
CA ALA A 28 -11.74 -11.29 10.14
C ALA A 28 -10.31 -11.69 9.72
N PRO A 29 -10.11 -12.29 8.53
CA PRO A 29 -8.78 -12.65 8.09
C PRO A 29 -7.89 -11.41 8.15
N ARG A 30 -6.72 -11.56 8.76
CA ARG A 30 -5.67 -10.54 8.80
C ARG A 30 -5.49 -10.03 7.38
N GLN A 31 -5.67 -8.73 7.16
CA GLN A 31 -5.52 -8.14 5.83
C GLN A 31 -4.11 -8.46 5.34
N VAL A 32 -4.02 -9.23 4.26
CA VAL A 32 -2.74 -9.74 3.75
C VAL A 32 -2.24 -8.73 2.72
N GLY A 33 -1.33 -7.85 3.14
CA GLY A 33 -0.62 -6.98 2.20
C GLY A 33 0.28 -7.78 1.24
N PRO A 34 0.66 -7.21 0.08
CA PRO A 34 1.62 -7.82 -0.83
C PRO A 34 2.95 -8.18 -0.13
N VAL A 35 3.65 -9.17 -0.67
CA VAL A 35 4.98 -9.59 -0.21
C VAL A 35 6.03 -8.90 -1.07
N GLY A 36 7.04 -8.30 -0.45
CA GLY A 36 8.18 -7.71 -1.15
C GLY A 36 9.37 -7.45 -0.23
N THR A 37 10.48 -7.01 -0.81
CA THR A 37 11.62 -6.53 -0.01
C THR A 37 11.48 -5.04 0.25
N LEU A 38 12.08 -4.58 1.35
CA LEU A 38 12.18 -3.16 1.72
C LEU A 38 13.64 -2.71 1.57
N HIS A 39 13.86 -1.60 0.86
CA HIS A 39 15.18 -1.03 0.62
C HIS A 39 15.27 0.37 1.21
N PRO A 40 16.40 0.80 1.78
CA PRO A 40 16.63 2.21 2.06
C PRO A 40 16.72 2.98 0.73
N ILE A 41 16.20 4.21 0.67
CA ILE A 41 16.28 5.03 -0.57
C ILE A 41 17.72 5.23 -1.06
N ALA A 42 18.69 5.20 -0.14
CA ALA A 42 20.10 5.34 -0.45
C ALA A 42 20.72 4.12 -1.18
N SER A 43 20.04 2.96 -1.21
CA SER A 43 20.54 1.78 -1.92
C SER A 43 19.46 0.72 -2.16
N SER A 44 19.16 0.43 -3.43
CA SER A 44 18.35 -0.71 -3.85
C SER A 44 19.05 -2.07 -3.75
N GLY A 45 20.37 -2.09 -3.50
CA GLY A 45 21.16 -3.29 -3.26
C GLY A 45 21.21 -3.74 -1.80
N LYS A 46 20.53 -3.00 -0.90
CA LYS A 46 20.45 -3.29 0.53
C LYS A 46 19.00 -3.54 0.92
N CYS A 47 18.77 -4.59 1.69
CA CYS A 47 17.45 -5.05 2.09
C CYS A 47 17.30 -5.04 3.61
N VAL A 48 16.11 -4.65 4.09
CA VAL A 48 15.70 -4.90 5.48
C VAL A 48 15.68 -6.41 5.68
N ASP A 49 16.50 -6.87 6.62
CA ASP A 49 16.92 -8.27 6.74
C ASP A 49 16.78 -8.76 8.18
N VAL A 50 16.22 -9.94 8.37
CA VAL A 50 16.28 -10.66 9.64
C VAL A 50 17.65 -11.31 9.77
N ARG A 51 18.40 -10.87 10.77
CA ARG A 51 19.80 -11.25 10.93
C ARG A 51 19.98 -12.77 10.88
N THR A 52 20.86 -13.21 9.99
CA THR A 52 21.26 -14.62 9.81
C THR A 52 20.10 -15.56 9.47
N SER A 53 18.95 -15.03 9.03
CA SER A 53 17.73 -15.80 8.76
C SER A 53 17.25 -16.64 9.95
N VAL A 54 17.45 -16.13 11.16
CA VAL A 54 16.96 -16.75 12.40
C VAL A 54 15.60 -16.17 12.74
N PHE A 55 14.55 -16.99 12.75
CA PHE A 55 13.18 -16.55 13.04
C PHE A 55 12.80 -16.87 14.48
N GLU A 56 13.35 -16.10 15.41
CA GLU A 56 13.07 -16.20 16.84
C GLU A 56 12.80 -14.82 17.46
N ASN A 57 12.06 -14.81 18.57
CA ASN A 57 11.75 -13.60 19.32
C ASN A 57 13.03 -12.83 19.70
N GLY A 58 13.10 -11.58 19.25
CA GLY A 58 14.22 -10.69 19.52
C GLY A 58 15.34 -10.76 18.48
N THR A 59 15.20 -11.55 17.42
CA THR A 59 16.21 -11.55 16.35
C THR A 59 16.27 -10.18 15.70
N VAL A 60 17.48 -9.66 15.56
CA VAL A 60 17.72 -8.30 15.09
C VAL A 60 17.27 -8.12 13.65
N VAL A 61 16.62 -6.99 13.38
CA VAL A 61 16.38 -6.49 12.02
C VAL A 61 17.53 -5.53 11.68
N GLN A 62 18.17 -5.81 10.55
CA GLN A 62 19.36 -5.12 10.08
C GLN A 62 19.21 -4.72 8.61
N ILE A 63 20.19 -3.99 8.10
CA ILE A 63 20.43 -3.90 6.67
C ILE A 63 21.48 -4.93 6.26
N PHE A 64 21.22 -5.60 5.14
CA PHE A 64 22.14 -6.57 4.54
C PHE A 64 22.05 -6.51 3.01
N ASP A 65 23.05 -7.06 2.31
CA ASP A 65 22.98 -7.27 0.87
C ASP A 65 21.73 -8.07 0.51
N CYS A 66 20.98 -7.60 -0.48
CA CYS A 66 19.83 -8.36 -0.97
C CYS A 66 20.28 -9.71 -1.53
N ASN A 67 19.64 -10.81 -1.11
CA ASN A 67 20.14 -12.17 -1.34
C ASN A 67 19.04 -13.23 -1.56
N ASP A 68 17.82 -12.78 -1.87
CA ASP A 68 16.63 -13.62 -2.13
C ASP A 68 16.26 -14.58 -0.99
N SER A 69 16.79 -14.38 0.22
CA SER A 69 16.41 -15.20 1.38
C SER A 69 15.03 -14.80 1.91
N ASP A 70 14.36 -15.77 2.55
CA ASP A 70 13.09 -15.52 3.24
C ASP A 70 13.20 -14.45 4.34
N ALA A 71 14.41 -14.17 4.82
CA ALA A 71 14.68 -13.13 5.81
C ALA A 71 14.47 -11.70 5.31
N GLN A 72 14.27 -11.51 4.01
CA GLN A 72 14.11 -10.22 3.36
C GLN A 72 12.69 -10.03 2.78
N ASN A 73 11.85 -11.05 2.85
CA ASN A 73 10.48 -11.02 2.34
C ASN A 73 9.51 -10.57 3.41
N TRP A 74 8.89 -9.40 3.23
CA TRP A 74 7.97 -8.80 4.19
C TRP A 74 6.58 -8.63 3.59
N ARG A 75 5.53 -8.96 4.35
CA ARG A 75 4.16 -8.56 4.07
C ARG A 75 3.99 -7.09 4.45
N ILE A 76 3.71 -6.25 3.47
CA ILE A 76 3.66 -4.80 3.61
C ILE A 76 2.29 -4.31 3.15
N GLN A 77 1.66 -3.42 3.91
CA GLN A 77 0.41 -2.77 3.54
C GLN A 77 0.57 -1.25 3.66
N ARG A 78 0.32 -0.54 2.56
CA ARG A 78 0.33 0.93 2.54
C ARG A 78 -0.98 1.51 3.04
N GLY A 79 -0.93 2.73 3.58
CA GLY A 79 -2.09 3.55 3.93
C GLY A 79 -2.89 3.07 5.16
N VAL A 80 -2.71 1.82 5.57
CA VAL A 80 -3.41 1.20 6.71
C VAL A 80 -2.38 0.83 7.77
N ALA A 81 -2.62 1.25 9.01
CA ALA A 81 -1.80 0.84 10.14
C ALA A 81 -1.99 -0.66 10.40
N GLY A 82 -0.88 -1.39 10.45
CA GLY A 82 -0.91 -2.83 10.64
C GLY A 82 0.46 -3.43 10.91
N PRO A 83 0.52 -4.74 11.17
CA PRO A 83 1.78 -5.44 11.33
C PRO A 83 2.51 -5.61 10.00
N ILE A 84 3.82 -5.40 10.03
CA ILE A 84 4.74 -5.79 8.94
C ILE A 84 5.34 -7.15 9.34
N GLU A 85 4.93 -8.21 8.65
CA GLU A 85 5.30 -9.60 8.95
C GLU A 85 6.43 -10.06 8.03
N VAL A 86 7.38 -10.85 8.55
CA VAL A 86 8.28 -11.62 7.70
C VAL A 86 7.51 -12.81 7.11
N GLU A 87 7.46 -12.88 5.79
CA GLU A 87 6.53 -13.73 5.03
C GLU A 87 6.47 -15.17 5.53
N GLY A 88 5.29 -15.62 5.95
CA GLY A 88 5.02 -17.02 6.30
C GLY A 88 5.68 -17.49 7.60
N THR A 89 6.34 -16.60 8.35
CA THR A 89 7.06 -16.96 9.58
C THR A 89 6.24 -16.76 10.85
N GLY A 90 5.20 -15.91 10.82
CA GLY A 90 4.47 -15.50 12.02
C GLY A 90 5.23 -14.52 12.93
N PHE A 91 6.33 -13.93 12.47
CA PHE A 91 7.09 -12.90 13.16
C PHE A 91 6.91 -11.52 12.52
N CYS A 92 6.80 -10.49 13.35
CA CYS A 92 6.51 -9.12 12.97
C CYS A 92 7.64 -8.17 13.38
N LEU A 93 7.82 -7.10 12.60
CA LEU A 93 8.67 -5.97 12.97
C LEU A 93 8.20 -5.37 14.30
N ASP A 94 9.09 -5.32 15.29
CA ASP A 94 8.73 -5.04 16.68
C ASP A 94 9.63 -3.96 17.31
N ALA A 95 8.98 -2.86 17.72
CA ALA A 95 9.59 -1.70 18.37
C ALA A 95 9.97 -1.93 19.85
N GLY A 96 9.57 -3.05 20.44
CA GLY A 96 9.80 -3.41 21.84
C GLY A 96 8.76 -2.88 22.79
N SER A 97 8.82 -3.35 24.04
CA SER A 97 7.90 -2.95 25.10
C SER A 97 8.07 -1.50 25.57
N SER A 98 9.15 -0.84 25.16
CA SER A 98 9.46 0.56 25.52
C SER A 98 10.12 1.27 24.34
N PRO A 99 9.35 1.60 23.29
CA PRO A 99 9.87 2.33 22.13
C PRO A 99 10.46 3.68 22.56
N ALA A 100 11.69 3.95 22.15
CA ALA A 100 12.40 5.20 22.42
C ALA A 100 13.42 5.45 21.30
N LEU A 101 13.94 6.69 21.22
CA LEU A 101 14.96 7.06 20.25
C LEU A 101 16.20 6.15 20.40
N GLY A 102 16.65 5.58 19.28
CA GLY A 102 17.79 4.68 19.22
C GLY A 102 17.51 3.24 19.66
N VAL A 103 16.26 2.89 19.97
CA VAL A 103 15.90 1.49 20.23
C VAL A 103 16.04 0.70 18.93
N GLY A 104 16.90 -0.33 18.96
CA GLY A 104 17.16 -1.21 17.84
C GLY A 104 15.95 -2.10 17.51
N MET A 105 15.69 -2.26 16.22
CA MET A 105 14.63 -3.08 15.67
C MET A 105 14.96 -4.56 15.74
N LYS A 106 13.90 -5.34 15.90
CA LYS A 106 13.93 -6.79 15.97
C LYS A 106 12.61 -7.35 15.47
N ILE A 107 12.58 -8.65 15.24
CA ILE A 107 11.34 -9.38 15.04
C ILE A 107 10.83 -9.96 16.37
N TRP A 108 9.52 -10.08 16.49
CA TRP A 108 8.85 -10.77 17.60
C TRP A 108 7.61 -11.45 17.07
N GLN A 109 7.14 -12.52 17.72
CA GLN A 109 5.89 -13.19 17.34
C GLN A 109 4.79 -12.14 17.13
N CYS A 110 4.05 -12.27 16.03
CA CYS A 110 2.97 -11.35 15.72
C CYS A 110 1.90 -11.45 16.80
N ILE A 111 1.56 -10.33 17.41
CA ILE A 111 0.53 -10.23 18.44
C ILE A 111 -0.53 -9.24 17.95
N ASP A 112 -1.78 -9.73 17.89
CA ASP A 112 -2.90 -8.92 17.42
C ASP A 112 -3.02 -7.62 18.20
N ASN A 113 -3.08 -6.51 17.46
CA ASN A 113 -3.21 -5.16 17.99
C ASN A 113 -2.11 -4.73 18.97
N LEU A 114 -0.95 -5.41 19.01
CA LEU A 114 0.15 -4.97 19.86
C LEU A 114 0.68 -3.63 19.32
N PRO A 115 0.64 -2.53 20.10
CA PRO A 115 1.03 -1.19 19.63
C PRO A 115 2.45 -1.13 19.04
N ALA A 116 3.39 -1.86 19.65
CA ALA A 116 4.79 -1.93 19.21
C ALA A 116 5.00 -2.64 17.86
N GLN A 117 3.93 -3.22 17.30
CA GLN A 117 3.92 -3.91 16.01
C GLN A 117 2.91 -3.28 15.03
N GLN A 118 2.35 -2.12 15.33
CA GLN A 118 1.45 -1.43 14.39
C GLN A 118 2.23 -0.33 13.66
N TRP A 119 2.43 -0.52 12.36
CA TRP A 119 3.19 0.38 11.50
C TRP A 119 2.28 0.93 10.40
N LEU A 120 2.37 2.22 10.16
CA LEU A 120 1.76 2.89 9.00
C LEU A 120 2.87 3.14 8.00
N TYR A 121 2.79 2.48 6.85
CA TYR A 121 3.62 2.84 5.71
C TYR A 121 2.89 3.89 4.87
N ASN A 122 3.40 5.13 4.88
CA ASN A 122 2.72 6.28 4.29
C ASN A 122 3.18 6.57 2.84
N ASN A 123 2.61 7.61 2.26
CA ASN A 123 2.90 8.03 0.88
C ASN A 123 4.26 8.69 0.70
N ASP A 124 4.85 9.19 1.79
CA ASP A 124 6.20 9.74 1.81
C ASP A 124 7.26 8.64 1.96
N ASN A 125 6.86 7.37 1.80
CA ASN A 125 7.72 6.20 1.94
C ASN A 125 8.34 6.06 3.34
N GLN A 126 7.69 6.58 4.38
CA GLN A 126 8.08 6.41 5.77
C GLN A 126 7.28 5.30 6.44
N ILE A 127 7.97 4.46 7.22
CA ILE A 127 7.36 3.41 8.05
C ILE A 127 7.26 3.94 9.48
N ILE A 128 6.06 4.40 9.85
CA ILE A 128 5.79 5.13 11.08
C ILE A 128 5.19 4.17 12.11
N LEU A 129 5.63 4.23 13.36
CA LEU A 129 4.99 3.51 14.45
C LEU A 129 3.62 4.15 14.75
N ALA A 130 2.54 3.50 14.30
CA ALA A 130 1.22 4.10 14.16
C ALA A 130 0.48 4.31 15.49
N ASN A 131 0.86 3.60 16.55
CA ASN A 131 0.23 3.69 17.86
C ASN A 131 1.23 4.20 18.89
N GLN A 132 1.24 5.51 19.19
CA GLN A 132 1.65 6.06 20.50
C GLN A 132 1.63 7.61 20.67
N ASN A 133 0.98 8.41 19.83
CA ASN A 133 1.28 9.87 19.74
C ASN A 133 2.78 10.14 19.55
N THR A 134 3.53 9.14 19.06
CA THR A 134 4.97 9.20 18.84
C THR A 134 5.24 9.62 17.41
N ASN A 135 6.16 10.56 17.24
CA ASN A 135 6.73 10.91 15.95
C ASN A 135 7.89 9.95 15.63
N PHE A 136 7.64 8.63 15.58
CA PHE A 136 8.68 7.60 15.48
C PHE A 136 8.63 6.83 14.17
N CYS A 137 9.78 6.74 13.51
CA CYS A 137 9.96 6.10 12.21
C CYS A 137 11.00 4.98 12.30
N LEU A 138 10.84 3.97 11.45
CA LEU A 138 11.92 3.05 11.11
C LEU A 138 13.05 3.86 10.46
N ASP A 139 14.24 3.73 11.00
CA ASP A 139 15.40 4.55 10.67
C ASP A 139 16.62 3.67 10.40
N LEU A 140 17.30 3.97 9.29
CA LEU A 140 18.61 3.44 8.98
C LEU A 140 19.63 4.11 9.92
N THR A 141 20.05 3.39 10.95
CA THR A 141 20.96 3.89 11.98
C THR A 141 22.18 4.56 11.37
N ASP A 142 22.35 5.85 11.65
CA ASP A 142 23.42 6.72 11.16
C ASP A 142 23.55 6.79 9.62
N GLY A 143 22.52 6.40 8.86
CA GLY A 143 22.59 6.28 7.40
C GLY A 143 23.58 5.22 6.92
N ASN A 144 24.00 4.31 7.80
CA ASN A 144 25.08 3.37 7.53
C ASN A 144 24.59 2.15 6.74
N LEU A 145 25.09 2.01 5.50
CA LEU A 145 24.77 0.91 4.60
C LEU A 145 25.66 -0.33 4.77
N ALA A 146 26.54 -0.36 5.77
CA ALA A 146 27.33 -1.55 6.07
C ALA A 146 26.41 -2.72 6.45
N ASN A 147 26.66 -3.89 5.88
CA ASN A 147 25.97 -5.11 6.28
C ASN A 147 26.03 -5.27 7.79
N THR A 148 24.94 -5.75 8.37
CA THR A 148 24.72 -5.94 9.79
C THR A 148 24.42 -4.70 10.62
N ASN A 149 24.39 -3.51 10.01
CA ASN A 149 23.88 -2.32 10.67
C ASN A 149 22.44 -2.56 11.13
N GLN A 150 22.21 -2.50 12.43
CA GLN A 150 20.89 -2.72 13.01
C GLN A 150 20.02 -1.50 12.72
N LEU A 151 18.78 -1.72 12.26
CA LEU A 151 17.81 -0.63 12.12
C LEU A 151 17.35 -0.16 13.49
N GLN A 152 16.89 1.07 13.60
CA GLN A 152 16.43 1.64 14.86
C GLN A 152 15.10 2.37 14.69
N ILE A 153 14.56 2.82 15.82
CA ILE A 153 13.52 3.83 15.87
C ILE A 153 14.19 5.19 16.05
N TRP A 154 13.77 6.17 15.25
CA TRP A 154 14.18 7.56 15.43
C TRP A 154 13.00 8.52 15.26
N GLU A 155 13.22 9.79 15.59
CA GLU A 155 12.22 10.83 15.37
C GLU A 155 11.98 11.01 13.86
N CYS A 156 10.74 10.89 13.40
CA CYS A 156 10.40 11.12 12.00
C CYS A 156 10.72 12.55 11.60
N ALA A 157 11.45 12.71 10.50
CA ALA A 157 11.82 14.00 9.95
C ALA A 157 11.57 14.03 8.44
N THR A 158 10.84 15.06 7.97
CA THR A 158 10.62 15.28 6.55
C THR A 158 11.95 15.49 5.83
N GLY A 159 12.16 14.77 4.72
CA GLY A 159 13.39 14.85 3.94
C GLY A 159 14.59 14.11 4.54
N ASN A 160 14.41 13.38 5.65
CA ASN A 160 15.46 12.48 6.15
C ASN A 160 15.48 11.20 5.32
N GLU A 161 16.46 11.08 4.43
CA GLU A 161 16.64 9.92 3.54
C GLU A 161 16.82 8.60 4.32
N ASN A 162 17.33 8.63 5.56
CA ASN A 162 17.50 7.44 6.39
C ASN A 162 16.17 6.82 6.83
N GLN A 163 15.04 7.50 6.61
CA GLN A 163 13.71 7.08 7.02
C GLN A 163 12.79 6.81 5.84
N VAL A 164 13.36 6.80 4.63
CA VAL A 164 12.63 6.56 3.39
C VAL A 164 12.95 5.16 2.88
N TRP A 165 11.90 4.35 2.76
CA TRP A 165 11.97 2.93 2.42
C TRP A 165 11.19 2.67 1.13
N LEU A 166 11.73 1.82 0.26
CA LEU A 166 11.18 1.51 -1.04
C LEU A 166 10.84 0.02 -1.12
N GLU A 167 9.67 -0.30 -1.65
CA GLU A 167 9.30 -1.67 -2.02
C GLU A 167 9.91 -2.03 -3.37
N GLY A 168 10.27 -3.30 -3.58
CA GLY A 168 10.65 -3.81 -4.91
C GLY A 168 11.27 -5.19 -4.82
N PRO A 169 11.71 -5.78 -5.95
CA PRO A 169 12.60 -6.95 -5.94
C PRO A 169 14.08 -6.52 -5.77
N PRO A 170 14.97 -7.41 -5.27
CA PRO A 170 16.42 -7.21 -5.27
C PRO A 170 16.99 -6.91 -6.66
N GLY A 171 17.92 -5.94 -6.76
CA GLY A 171 18.85 -5.85 -7.90
C GLY A 171 18.41 -4.99 -9.10
N ASN A 172 17.47 -4.07 -8.93
CA ASN A 172 17.28 -2.99 -9.90
C ASN A 172 18.26 -1.83 -9.56
N ASP A 173 19.46 -1.92 -10.12
CA ASP A 173 20.57 -0.97 -9.97
C ASP A 173 20.30 0.38 -10.67
N ASP A 174 19.48 1.26 -10.06
CA ASP A 174 19.47 2.68 -10.38
C ASP A 174 19.35 3.51 -9.09
N PRO A 175 20.32 4.38 -8.73
CA PRO A 175 20.26 5.25 -7.56
C PRO A 175 19.28 6.43 -7.72
N THR A 176 18.43 6.41 -8.74
CA THR A 176 17.26 7.28 -8.79
C THR A 176 16.22 6.75 -7.78
N PRO A 177 15.39 7.61 -7.16
CA PRO A 177 14.15 7.13 -6.55
C PRO A 177 13.51 6.16 -7.55
N PRO A 178 12.97 5.01 -7.11
CA PRO A 178 12.49 4.00 -8.04
C PRO A 178 11.60 4.73 -9.02
N PRO A 179 11.80 4.56 -10.35
CA PRO A 179 10.97 5.23 -11.33
C PRO A 179 9.55 4.98 -10.86
N PRO A 180 8.81 6.03 -10.48
CA PRO A 180 7.58 5.84 -9.74
C PRO A 180 6.73 4.90 -10.56
N THR A 181 6.45 3.71 -9.98
CA THR A 181 6.17 2.48 -10.72
C THR A 181 5.26 2.78 -11.88
N SER A 182 5.85 2.91 -13.08
CA SER A 182 5.07 3.31 -14.23
C SER A 182 4.24 2.10 -14.61
N ARG A 183 2.93 2.26 -14.62
CA ARG A 183 2.01 1.20 -15.01
C ARG A 183 1.02 1.70 -16.05
N PRO A 184 0.48 0.81 -16.89
CA PRO A 184 -0.82 1.08 -17.49
C PRO A 184 -1.88 1.29 -16.42
N LEU A 185 -2.85 2.15 -16.74
CA LEU A 185 -4.09 2.29 -15.96
C LEU A 185 -5.24 1.73 -16.79
N HIS A 186 -5.85 0.67 -16.29
CA HIS A 186 -6.89 -0.10 -16.96
C HIS A 186 -8.29 0.32 -16.47
N PRO A 187 -9.22 0.70 -17.36
CA PRO A 187 -10.59 1.02 -16.96
C PRO A 187 -11.36 -0.26 -16.62
N ASN A 188 -12.24 -0.22 -15.63
CA ASN A 188 -13.25 -1.26 -15.40
C ASN A 188 -12.66 -2.69 -15.30
N ALA A 189 -11.44 -2.83 -14.76
CA ALA A 189 -10.67 -4.07 -14.72
C ALA A 189 -10.42 -4.74 -16.10
N ASN A 190 -10.50 -3.98 -17.20
CA ASN A 190 -10.21 -4.45 -18.54
C ASN A 190 -8.73 -4.28 -18.89
N GLY A 191 -7.96 -5.37 -18.74
CA GLY A 191 -6.52 -5.41 -19.03
C GLY A 191 -6.13 -5.17 -20.49
N ASP A 192 -7.08 -5.22 -21.43
CA ASP A 192 -6.81 -4.98 -22.86
C ASP A 192 -6.88 -3.49 -23.22
N LYS A 193 -7.39 -2.64 -22.32
CA LYS A 193 -7.55 -1.19 -22.51
C LYS A 193 -6.71 -0.40 -21.53
N CYS A 194 -6.14 0.70 -22.01
CA CYS A 194 -5.21 1.53 -21.26
C CYS A 194 -5.59 3.01 -21.40
N MET A 195 -5.46 3.76 -20.30
CA MET A 195 -5.42 5.22 -20.33
C MET A 195 -4.24 5.67 -21.20
N ASP A 196 -4.52 6.46 -22.23
CA ASP A 196 -3.61 6.70 -23.35
C ASP A 196 -3.53 8.20 -23.68
N VAL A 197 -2.32 8.72 -23.89
CA VAL A 197 -2.13 10.07 -24.47
C VAL A 197 -2.31 10.00 -25.98
N GLU A 198 -3.30 10.74 -26.49
CA GLU A 198 -3.74 10.64 -27.88
C GLU A 198 -2.58 10.77 -28.88
N GLY A 199 -2.43 9.75 -29.73
CA GLY A 199 -1.43 9.72 -30.80
C GLY A 199 0.02 9.74 -30.30
N SER A 200 0.27 9.51 -29.01
CA SER A 200 1.58 9.71 -28.38
C SER A 200 2.13 11.13 -28.57
N VAL A 201 1.24 12.13 -28.64
CA VAL A 201 1.63 13.54 -28.80
C VAL A 201 1.79 14.19 -27.43
N PHE A 202 3.04 14.36 -26.97
CA PHE A 202 3.34 14.95 -25.67
C PHE A 202 3.41 16.49 -25.75
N ALA A 203 2.26 17.13 -25.76
CA ALA A 203 2.12 18.59 -25.79
C ALA A 203 0.97 19.04 -24.87
N ASN A 204 1.06 20.29 -24.38
CA ASN A 204 0.02 20.88 -23.55
C ASN A 204 -1.33 20.85 -24.26
N GLY A 205 -2.31 20.22 -23.63
CA GLY A 205 -3.67 20.12 -24.12
C GLY A 205 -3.95 18.90 -24.99
N THR A 206 -2.98 18.01 -25.23
CA THR A 206 -3.26 16.73 -25.90
C THR A 206 -4.29 15.94 -25.08
N PRO A 207 -5.38 15.45 -25.69
CA PRO A 207 -6.38 14.62 -25.01
C PRO A 207 -5.81 13.35 -24.39
N VAL A 208 -6.40 12.94 -23.27
CA VAL A 208 -6.23 11.59 -22.72
C VAL A 208 -7.47 10.79 -23.07
N GLN A 209 -7.26 9.60 -23.63
CA GLN A 209 -8.29 8.74 -24.20
C GLN A 209 -8.16 7.31 -23.67
N ILE A 210 -9.10 6.45 -24.05
CA ILE A 210 -8.92 5.02 -23.96
C ILE A 210 -8.43 4.43 -25.29
N PHE A 211 -7.50 3.49 -25.21
CA PHE A 211 -6.98 2.79 -26.38
C PHE A 211 -6.59 1.35 -26.03
N ASP A 212 -6.45 0.50 -27.04
CA ASP A 212 -5.85 -0.83 -26.86
C ASP A 212 -4.46 -0.71 -26.23
N CYS A 213 -4.20 -1.53 -25.22
CA CYS A 213 -2.88 -1.58 -24.62
C CYS A 213 -1.84 -2.02 -25.67
N ASN A 214 -0.85 -1.17 -25.90
CA ASN A 214 0.17 -1.34 -26.95
C ASN A 214 1.60 -1.19 -26.42
N GLY A 215 1.76 -0.94 -25.12
CA GLY A 215 3.07 -0.84 -24.45
C GLY A 215 3.85 0.44 -24.78
N SER A 216 3.25 1.41 -25.48
CA SER A 216 3.89 2.70 -25.75
C SER A 216 4.03 3.53 -24.48
N SER A 217 4.96 4.49 -24.51
CA SER A 217 5.14 5.45 -23.41
C SER A 217 3.91 6.32 -23.16
N ALA A 218 2.98 6.43 -24.12
CA ALA A 218 1.72 7.15 -23.98
C ALA A 218 0.73 6.47 -23.01
N GLN A 219 1.01 5.23 -22.61
CA GLN A 219 0.17 4.42 -21.73
C GLN A 219 0.83 4.11 -20.39
N GLN A 220 2.00 4.69 -20.13
CA GLN A 220 2.75 4.46 -18.90
C GLN A 220 2.58 5.65 -17.98
N TRP A 221 1.94 5.42 -16.83
CA TRP A 221 1.62 6.45 -15.85
C TRP A 221 2.28 6.17 -14.53
N THR A 222 2.84 7.24 -13.98
CA THR A 222 3.47 7.35 -12.68
C THR A 222 2.47 7.96 -11.71
N LEU A 223 2.17 7.25 -10.63
CA LEU A 223 1.31 7.70 -9.54
C LEU A 223 1.60 6.86 -8.28
N THR A 224 1.13 7.33 -7.14
CA THR A 224 1.19 6.64 -5.84
C THR A 224 -0.21 6.54 -5.26
N ASP A 225 -0.42 5.58 -4.35
CA ASP A 225 -1.65 5.54 -3.55
C ASP A 225 -1.82 6.82 -2.72
N GLY A 226 -3.07 7.17 -2.41
CA GLY A 226 -3.45 8.41 -1.75
C GLY A 226 -3.13 9.66 -2.57
N ASN A 227 -2.76 10.76 -1.91
CA ASN A 227 -2.49 12.03 -2.59
C ASN A 227 -1.31 11.91 -3.55
N THR A 228 -1.52 12.28 -4.81
CA THR A 228 -0.56 12.05 -5.89
C THR A 228 -0.76 13.03 -7.05
N LYS A 229 0.17 12.99 -8.00
CA LYS A 229 -0.03 13.45 -9.37
C LYS A 229 -0.02 12.22 -10.28
N VAL A 230 -0.76 12.28 -11.38
CA VAL A 230 -0.73 11.22 -12.40
C VAL A 230 0.11 11.72 -13.56
N GLN A 231 1.37 11.30 -13.62
CA GLN A 231 2.37 11.82 -14.56
C GLN A 231 2.63 10.80 -15.66
N VAL A 232 2.83 11.25 -16.90
CA VAL A 232 3.32 10.39 -17.98
C VAL A 232 4.76 9.99 -17.65
N ALA A 233 5.03 8.68 -17.60
CA ALA A 233 6.30 8.16 -17.13
C ALA A 233 7.50 8.74 -17.90
N GLY A 234 8.47 9.28 -17.17
CA GLY A 234 9.68 9.88 -17.74
C GLY A 234 9.48 11.23 -18.44
N MET A 235 8.31 11.87 -18.33
CA MET A 235 8.01 13.14 -19.01
C MET A 235 7.42 14.19 -18.05
N ASN A 236 7.59 15.48 -18.35
CA ASN A 236 7.00 16.57 -17.54
C ASN A 236 5.54 16.87 -17.93
N PHE A 237 4.69 15.85 -18.03
CA PHE A 237 3.28 15.98 -18.38
C PHE A 237 2.42 15.23 -17.38
N CYS A 238 1.39 15.90 -16.85
CA CYS A 238 0.48 15.40 -15.84
C CYS A 238 -0.95 15.36 -16.39
N LEU A 239 -1.74 14.39 -15.92
CA LEU A 239 -3.18 14.34 -16.12
C LEU A 239 -3.83 15.58 -15.51
N ASP A 240 -4.55 16.32 -16.35
CA ASP A 240 -5.04 17.65 -16.05
C ASP A 240 -6.56 17.73 -16.28
N ALA A 241 -7.27 18.17 -15.24
CA ALA A 241 -8.73 18.32 -15.23
C ALA A 241 -9.21 19.70 -15.76
N THR A 242 -8.34 20.45 -16.43
CA THR A 242 -8.53 21.82 -16.95
C THR A 242 -8.70 22.91 -15.89
N SER A 243 -9.30 22.64 -14.73
CA SER A 243 -9.47 23.61 -13.63
C SER A 243 -9.62 22.92 -12.28
N ALA A 244 -9.61 23.69 -11.19
CA ALA A 244 -9.76 23.17 -9.83
C ALA A 244 -11.17 22.62 -9.52
N ASN A 245 -12.20 23.08 -10.23
CA ASN A 245 -13.58 22.62 -10.04
C ASN A 245 -14.29 22.52 -11.40
N PRO A 246 -13.92 21.53 -12.23
CA PRO A 246 -14.47 21.37 -13.56
C PRO A 246 -15.93 20.91 -13.51
N ALA A 247 -16.71 21.27 -14.52
CA ALA A 247 -18.04 20.69 -14.72
C ALA A 247 -17.93 19.22 -15.14
N ASN A 248 -18.99 18.45 -14.92
CA ASN A 248 -19.08 17.09 -15.47
C ASN A 248 -18.94 17.11 -17.00
N GLY A 249 -18.19 16.16 -17.53
CA GLY A 249 -17.96 16.02 -18.97
C GLY A 249 -16.86 16.92 -19.53
N VAL A 250 -16.11 17.63 -18.69
CA VAL A 250 -14.87 18.27 -19.14
C VAL A 250 -13.88 17.18 -19.50
N GLY A 251 -13.38 17.21 -20.74
CA GLY A 251 -12.43 16.23 -21.24
C GLY A 251 -11.06 16.33 -20.54
N MET A 252 -10.49 15.17 -20.25
CA MET A 252 -9.14 15.03 -19.71
C MET A 252 -8.10 15.31 -20.78
N LYS A 253 -6.98 15.87 -20.36
CA LYS A 253 -5.82 16.14 -21.21
C LYS A 253 -4.54 15.99 -20.39
N ILE A 254 -3.41 15.97 -21.08
CA ILE A 254 -2.12 16.23 -20.44
C ILE A 254 -1.79 17.72 -20.47
N TRP A 255 -1.10 18.17 -19.44
CA TRP A 255 -0.51 19.49 -19.36
C TRP A 255 0.81 19.42 -18.60
N GLU A 256 1.70 20.39 -18.83
CA GLU A 256 2.96 20.51 -18.09
C GLU A 256 2.68 20.42 -16.58
N CYS A 257 3.49 19.62 -15.87
CA CYS A 257 3.27 19.40 -14.45
C CYS A 257 3.62 20.66 -13.63
N PHE A 258 2.73 21.05 -12.72
CA PHE A 258 2.96 22.12 -11.76
C PHE A 258 2.72 21.63 -10.33
N ASP A 259 3.59 21.97 -9.39
CA ASP A 259 3.40 21.64 -7.97
C ASP A 259 2.25 22.47 -7.38
N GLY A 260 1.35 21.79 -6.67
CA GLY A 260 0.19 22.42 -6.03
C GLY A 260 -0.90 22.92 -6.99
N LEU A 261 -0.79 22.64 -8.30
CA LEU A 261 -1.85 23.00 -9.24
C LEU A 261 -3.06 22.07 -9.02
N ALA A 262 -4.14 22.64 -8.49
CA ALA A 262 -5.34 21.89 -8.11
C ALA A 262 -5.94 21.02 -9.23
N ALA A 263 -5.82 21.44 -10.50
CA ALA A 263 -6.29 20.66 -11.65
C ALA A 263 -5.46 19.40 -11.94
N GLN A 264 -4.31 19.22 -11.28
CA GLN A 264 -3.36 18.11 -11.45
C GLN A 264 -3.09 17.36 -10.13
N SER A 265 -3.78 17.74 -9.06
CA SER A 265 -3.67 17.12 -7.75
C SER A 265 -4.79 16.09 -7.56
N TRP A 266 -4.41 14.82 -7.46
CA TRP A 266 -5.33 13.69 -7.41
C TRP A 266 -5.16 12.92 -6.11
N THR A 267 -6.18 12.17 -5.71
CA THR A 267 -6.10 11.13 -4.69
C THR A 267 -6.43 9.82 -5.38
N TYR A 268 -5.48 8.90 -5.43
CA TYR A 268 -5.72 7.53 -5.86
C TYR A 268 -6.20 6.73 -4.65
N THR A 269 -7.46 6.31 -4.66
CA THR A 269 -8.10 5.71 -3.49
C THR A 269 -7.86 4.20 -3.41
N ASP A 270 -8.08 3.60 -2.23
CA ASP A 270 -8.10 2.14 -2.05
C ASP A 270 -9.17 1.45 -2.92
N SER A 271 -10.20 2.19 -3.31
CA SER A 271 -11.24 1.78 -4.26
C SER A 271 -10.86 2.05 -5.72
N HIS A 272 -9.59 2.33 -6.00
CA HIS A 272 -9.02 2.56 -7.34
C HIS A 272 -9.64 3.71 -8.13
N HIS A 273 -10.18 4.73 -7.46
CA HIS A 273 -10.61 5.96 -8.11
C HIS A 273 -9.46 6.95 -8.18
N LEU A 274 -9.41 7.76 -9.25
CA LEU A 274 -8.60 8.97 -9.32
C LEU A 274 -9.50 10.17 -9.06
N GLN A 275 -9.59 10.58 -7.79
CA GLN A 275 -10.42 11.70 -7.35
C GLN A 275 -9.61 13.00 -7.36
N LEU A 276 -10.18 14.09 -7.86
CA LEU A 276 -9.54 15.41 -7.80
C LEU A 276 -9.51 15.89 -6.34
N GLN A 277 -8.36 16.37 -5.84
CA GLN A 277 -8.27 16.82 -4.44
C GLN A 277 -9.13 18.06 -4.15
N SER A 278 -9.38 18.89 -5.16
CA SER A 278 -10.10 20.16 -5.03
C SER A 278 -11.60 20.08 -5.27
N SER A 279 -12.13 18.94 -5.73
CA SER A 279 -13.56 18.75 -5.99
C SER A 279 -13.94 17.26 -5.96
N PRO A 280 -15.21 16.89 -5.68
CA PRO A 280 -15.63 15.49 -5.63
C PRO A 280 -15.81 14.86 -7.04
N LYS A 281 -14.88 15.15 -7.96
CA LYS A 281 -14.86 14.66 -9.33
C LYS A 281 -13.81 13.55 -9.47
N CYS A 282 -14.13 12.53 -10.26
CA CYS A 282 -13.26 11.41 -10.56
C CYS A 282 -12.95 11.38 -12.06
N VAL A 283 -11.79 10.82 -12.41
CA VAL A 283 -11.49 10.43 -13.80
C VAL A 283 -12.47 9.34 -14.21
N ASP A 284 -13.16 9.55 -15.34
CA ASP A 284 -14.29 8.76 -15.78
C ASP A 284 -14.10 8.35 -17.26
N LEU A 285 -14.30 7.07 -17.53
CA LEU A 285 -14.42 6.55 -18.88
C LEU A 285 -15.74 7.03 -19.46
N THR A 286 -15.67 7.99 -20.39
CA THR A 286 -16.83 8.67 -20.95
C THR A 286 -17.87 7.68 -21.47
N ASN A 287 -19.04 7.67 -20.84
CA ASN A 287 -20.16 6.76 -21.13
C ASN A 287 -19.84 5.25 -21.00
N GLY A 288 -18.73 4.88 -20.37
CA GLY A 288 -18.24 3.50 -20.33
C GLY A 288 -17.82 2.94 -21.69
N ASP A 289 -17.61 3.80 -22.69
CA ASP A 289 -17.27 3.39 -24.05
C ASP A 289 -15.79 3.04 -24.16
N ILE A 290 -15.50 1.75 -24.42
CA ILE A 290 -14.15 1.20 -24.58
C ILE A 290 -13.62 1.29 -26.02
N THR A 291 -14.32 1.98 -26.91
CA THR A 291 -13.86 2.21 -28.29
C THR A 291 -12.59 3.04 -28.29
N ASN A 292 -11.57 2.59 -29.02
CA ASN A 292 -10.31 3.31 -29.16
C ASN A 292 -10.55 4.75 -29.63
N GLY A 293 -9.98 5.71 -28.90
CA GLY A 293 -10.17 7.12 -29.19
C GLY A 293 -11.23 7.81 -28.35
N ASN A 294 -11.99 7.08 -27.51
CA ASN A 294 -12.92 7.71 -26.60
C ASN A 294 -12.16 8.54 -25.55
N GLN A 295 -12.31 9.85 -25.60
CA GLN A 295 -11.65 10.77 -24.67
C GLN A 295 -12.20 10.57 -23.26
N LEU A 296 -11.33 10.49 -22.25
CA LEU A 296 -11.73 10.45 -20.86
C LEU A 296 -12.27 11.80 -20.39
N GLN A 297 -13.07 11.80 -19.35
CA GLN A 297 -13.63 13.02 -18.76
C GLN A 297 -13.44 13.05 -17.24
N VAL A 298 -13.68 14.21 -16.64
CA VAL A 298 -14.05 14.28 -15.23
C VAL A 298 -15.56 14.18 -15.08
N PHE A 299 -16.00 13.45 -14.06
CA PHE A 299 -17.41 13.37 -13.68
C PHE A 299 -17.54 13.29 -12.16
N ASP A 300 -18.71 13.55 -11.59
CA ASP A 300 -18.95 13.31 -10.16
C ASP A 300 -18.57 11.88 -9.80
N CYS A 301 -17.88 11.70 -8.68
CA CYS A 301 -17.55 10.37 -8.18
C CYS A 301 -18.83 9.63 -7.76
N PHE A 302 -19.02 8.41 -8.23
CA PHE A 302 -20.15 7.54 -7.86
C PHE A 302 -19.64 6.18 -7.39
N GLU A 303 -19.97 5.80 -6.15
CA GLU A 303 -19.68 4.45 -5.67
C GLU A 303 -20.41 3.40 -6.52
N GLY A 304 -19.66 2.39 -6.96
CA GLY A 304 -20.18 1.31 -7.82
C GLY A 304 -20.30 1.67 -9.30
N ASN A 305 -19.82 2.84 -9.73
CA ASN A 305 -19.65 3.14 -11.15
C ASN A 305 -18.31 2.61 -11.65
N ASP A 306 -18.34 1.46 -12.33
CA ASP A 306 -17.13 0.80 -12.84
C ASP A 306 -16.32 1.70 -13.78
N ASN A 307 -16.96 2.66 -14.46
CA ASN A 307 -16.32 3.62 -15.38
C ASN A 307 -15.29 4.54 -14.71
N GLN A 308 -15.23 4.56 -13.37
CA GLN A 308 -14.33 5.42 -12.59
C GLN A 308 -13.23 4.64 -11.88
N ILE A 309 -13.11 3.34 -12.17
CA ILE A 309 -12.16 2.43 -11.55
C ILE A 309 -10.95 2.23 -12.48
N TRP A 310 -9.75 2.48 -11.97
CA TRP A 310 -8.48 2.45 -12.70
C TRP A 310 -7.47 1.53 -12.00
N ASN A 311 -7.15 0.39 -12.62
CA ASN A 311 -6.26 -0.66 -12.07
C ASN A 311 -4.88 -0.65 -12.72
#